data_AF-A0A968G8V5-F1
#
_entry.id   AF-A0A968G8V5-F1
#
_cell.length_a   1.000
_cell.length_b   1.000
_cell.length_c   1.000
_cell.angle_alpha   90.00
_cell.angle_beta   90.00
_cell.angle_gamma   90.00
#
_symmetry.space_group_name_H-M   'P 1'
#
loop_
_entity.id
_entity.type
_entity.pdbx_description
1 polymer ?
#
loop_
_entity_poly.entity_id
_entity_poly.type
_entity_poly.pdbx_seq_one_letter_code
_entity_poly.pdbx_strand_id
1 'polypeptide(L)' 'MTLGLGTGSTAAFAVRKLGERVRAGLTVRGLPTSEATRRLAEEVGIPLTSFGEVTELDL' A
#
# COMPACT_ATOMS: atom_id res chain seq x y z
N MET A 1 -10.33 -2.38 4.35
CA MET A 1 -9.19 -2.18 5.26
C MET A 1 -8.18 -1.23 4.60
N THR A 2 -7.70 -0.25 5.35
CA THR A 2 -6.77 0.81 4.95
C THR A 2 -5.42 0.56 5.64
N LEU A 3 -4.37 0.40 4.86
CA LEU A 3 -3.04 0.05 5.33
C LEU A 3 -2.05 1.20 5.09
N GLY A 4 -1.28 1.57 6.10
CA GLY A 4 -0.11 2.42 5.96
C GLY A 4 1.01 1.66 5.24
N LEU A 5 1.54 2.24 4.17
CA LEU A 5 2.67 1.69 3.45
C LEU A 5 3.94 2.46 3.83
N GLY A 6 4.78 1.81 4.63
CA GLY A 6 6.08 2.33 5.07
C GLY A 6 7.08 2.50 3.92
N THR A 7 8.26 3.04 4.25
CA THR A 7 9.34 3.29 3.29
C THR A 7 10.61 2.53 3.69
N GLY A 8 11.42 2.14 2.71
CA GLY A 8 12.69 1.44 2.90
C GLY A 8 12.71 0.05 2.25
N SER A 9 13.89 -0.58 2.23
CA SER A 9 14.11 -1.87 1.55
C SER A 9 13.20 -2.98 2.10
N THR A 10 13.07 -3.07 3.43
CA THR A 10 12.19 -4.07 4.08
C THR A 10 10.71 -3.85 3.73
N ALA A 11 10.26 -2.59 3.76
CA ALA A 11 8.88 -2.25 3.41
C ALA A 11 8.57 -2.58 1.94
N ALA A 12 9.54 -2.40 1.03
CA ALA A 12 9.37 -2.74 -0.38
C ALA A 12 9.05 -4.24 -0.60
N PHE A 13 9.67 -5.15 0.16
CA PHE A 13 9.32 -6.58 0.11
C PHE A 13 7.89 -6.83 0.57
N ALA A 14 7.46 -6.17 1.65
CA ALA A 14 6.10 -6.29 2.16
C ALA A 14 5.06 -5.76 1.14
N VAL A 15 5.31 -4.61 0.50
CA VAL A 15 4.44 -4.04 -0.54
C VAL A 15 4.34 -4.96 -1.74
N ARG A 16 5.46 -5.54 -2.21
CA ARG A 16 5.43 -6.52 -3.31
C ARG A 16 4.57 -7.74 -2.97
N LYS A 17 4.75 -8.31 -1.78
CA LYS A 17 3.95 -9.47 -1.34
C LYS A 17 2.48 -9.13 -1.12
N LEU A 18 2.19 -7.91 -0.65
CA LEU A 18 0.84 -7.40 -0.51
C LEU A 18 0.16 -7.29 -1.88
N GLY A 19 0.87 -6.78 -2.89
CA GLY A 19 0.35 -6.70 -4.26
C GLY A 19 -0.04 -8.06 -4.85
N GLU A 20 0.76 -9.11 -4.61
CA GLU A 20 0.40 -10.48 -5.00
C GLU A 20 -0.93 -10.93 -4.34
N ARG A 21 -1.11 -10.65 -3.05
CA ARG A 21 -2.35 -10.99 -2.33
C ARG A 21 -3.54 -10.19 -2.83
N VAL A 22 -3.35 -8.91 -3.14
CA VAL A 22 -4.40 -8.06 -3.73
C VAL A 22 -4.86 -8.63 -5.07
N ARG A 23 -3.92 -9.01 -5.93
CA ARG A 23 -4.23 -9.69 -7.21
C ARG A 23 -4.93 -11.04 -7.01
N ALA A 24 -4.64 -11.73 -5.92
CA ALA A 24 -5.32 -12.96 -5.53
C ALA A 24 -6.70 -12.74 -4.88
N GLY A 25 -7.19 -11.50 -4.78
CA GLY A 25 -8.54 -11.17 -4.28
C GLY A 25 -8.57 -10.52 -2.90
N LEU A 26 -7.42 -10.25 -2.26
CA LEU A 26 -7.39 -9.48 -1.02
C LEU A 26 -7.86 -8.05 -1.27
N THR A 27 -8.91 -7.62 -0.55
CA THR A 27 -9.48 -6.28 -0.69
C THR A 27 -8.92 -5.32 0.36
N VAL A 28 -7.94 -4.50 -0.03
CA VAL A 28 -7.33 -3.46 0.81
C VAL A 28 -7.03 -2.20 -0.02
N ARG A 29 -6.81 -1.07 0.66
CA ARG A 29 -6.25 0.16 0.07
C ARG A 29 -5.02 0.61 0.86
N GLY A 30 -4.04 1.19 0.17
CA GLY A 30 -2.77 1.62 0.73
C GLY A 30 -2.62 3.14 0.85
N LEU A 31 -2.06 3.60 1.96
CA LEU A 31 -1.64 4.99 2.17
C LEU A 31 -0.11 5.06 2.20
N PRO A 32 0.56 5.49 1.12
CA PRO A 32 2.01 5.51 1.07
C PRO A 32 2.62 6.69 1.83
N THR A 33 3.72 6.41 2.55
CA THR A 33 4.52 7.43 3.28
C THR A 33 5.58 8.12 2.41
N SER A 34 5.86 7.61 1.21
CA SER A 34 6.78 8.22 0.25
C SER A 34 6.33 7.99 -1.19
N GLU A 35 6.82 8.83 -2.10
CA GLU A 35 6.60 8.69 -3.54
C GLU A 35 7.20 7.39 -4.09
N ALA A 36 8.33 6.94 -3.55
CA ALA A 36 8.92 5.65 -3.94
C ALA A 36 7.99 4.48 -3.59
N THR A 37 7.42 4.48 -2.37
CA THR A 37 6.44 3.47 -1.98
C THR A 37 5.13 3.57 -2.78
N ARG A 38 4.67 4.80 -3.09
CA ARG A 38 3.51 5.02 -3.95
C ARG A 38 3.68 4.33 -5.31
N ARG A 39 4.77 4.64 -6.02
CA ARG A 39 5.07 4.06 -7.33
C ARG A 39 5.12 2.54 -7.28
N LEU A 40 5.81 1.99 -6.29
CA LEU A 40 5.88 0.54 -6.11
C LEU A 40 4.50 -0.08 -5.87
N ALA A 41 3.66 0.55 -5.06
CA ALA A 41 2.32 0.08 -4.78
C ALA A 41 1.41 0.10 -6.03
N GLU A 42 1.52 1.15 -6.86
CA GLU A 42 0.85 1.26 -8.16
C GLU A 42 1.31 0.16 -9.12
N GLU A 43 2.63 -0.05 -9.23
CA GLU A 43 3.23 -1.08 -10.09
C GLU A 43 2.71 -2.49 -9.76
N VAL A 44 2.54 -2.79 -8.47
CA VAL A 44 2.06 -4.11 -8.03
C VAL A 44 0.53 -4.21 -7.98
N GLY A 45 -0.19 -3.10 -8.23
CA GLY A 45 -1.64 -3.06 -8.35
C GLY A 45 -2.38 -2.94 -7.02
N ILE A 46 -1.79 -2.30 -6.01
CA ILE A 46 -2.47 -1.97 -4.75
C ILE A 46 -3.27 -0.67 -4.96
N PRO A 47 -4.59 -0.67 -4.74
CA PRO A 47 -5.39 0.56 -4.73
C PRO A 47 -4.87 1.55 -3.69
N LEU A 48 -4.73 2.82 -4.04
CA LEU A 48 -4.19 3.85 -3.15
C LEU A 48 -5.26 4.82 -2.65
N THR A 49 -4.97 5.44 -1.52
CA THR A 49 -5.73 6.57 -0.96
C THR A 49 -4.77 7.65 -0.45
N SER A 50 -5.31 8.73 0.12
CA SER A 50 -4.53 9.88 0.59
C SER A 50 -4.98 10.34 1.98
N PHE A 51 -4.13 11.08 2.70
CA PHE A 51 -4.48 11.66 4.01
C PHE A 51 -5.71 12.57 3.97
N GLY A 52 -6.10 13.11 2.81
CA GLY A 52 -7.32 13.90 2.67
C GLY A 52 -8.60 13.07 2.61
N GLU A 53 -8.50 11.77 2.34
CA GLU A 53 -9.64 10.86 2.14
C GLU A 53 -9.83 9.87 3.29
N VAL A 54 -8.81 9.70 4.14
CA VAL A 54 -8.82 8.76 5.27
C VAL A 54 -8.39 9.43 6.56
N THR A 55 -9.19 9.23 7.60
CA THR A 55 -8.95 9.75 8.96
C THR A 55 -8.37 8.70 9.91
N GLU A 56 -8.38 7.42 9.53
CA GLU A 56 -7.93 6.30 10.36
C GLU A 56 -7.28 5.21 9.48
N LEU A 57 -6.27 4.53 10.04
CA LEU A 57 -5.59 3.39 9.45
C LEU A 57 -5.86 2.16 10.31
N ASP A 58 -6.12 1.03 9.66
CA ASP A 58 -6.32 -0.25 10.36
C ASP A 58 -4.98 -0.87 10.79
N LEU A 59 -3.91 -0.61 10.02
CA LEU A 59 -2.54 -1.07 10.27
C LEU A 59 -1.52 -0.21 9.52
#